data_AF-A0A1G1WB84-F1
#
_entry.id   AF-A0A1G1WB84-F1
#
_cell.length_a   1.000
_cell.length_b   1.000
_cell.length_c   1.000
_cell.angle_alpha   90.00
_cell.angle_beta   90.00
_cell.angle_gamma   90.00
#
_symmetry.space_group_name_H-M   'P 1'
#
loop_
_entity.id
_entity.type
_entity.pdbx_description
1 polymer ?
#
loop_
_entity_poly.entity_id
_entity_poly.type
_entity_poly.pdbx_seq_one_letter_code
_entity_poly.pdbx_strand_id
1 'polypeptide(L)'
;MDLKLFINTTVAKKAIVSLLGKDGKFVDQEEADEPLVAIEKLLKKTNTKLENLDEISSHPGPGSFTGLRIGAAVAQTLNFALGKKTKPPKIRYE
;
A
#
# COMPACT_ATOMS: atom_id res chain seq x y z
N MET A 1 12.90 10.40 5.47
CA MET A 1 11.62 10.82 6.07
C MET A 1 10.93 9.52 6.37
N ASP A 2 10.66 9.20 7.63
CA ASP A 2 10.09 7.91 8.01
C ASP A 2 8.62 7.78 7.56
N LEU A 3 8.39 7.56 6.27
CA LEU A 3 7.08 7.51 5.63
C LEU A 3 6.80 6.10 5.11
N LYS A 4 5.62 5.58 5.44
CA LYS A 4 5.21 4.23 5.04
C LYS A 4 3.91 4.29 4.27
N LEU A 5 3.83 3.51 3.20
CA LEU A 5 2.61 3.33 2.42
C LEU A 5 1.97 1.99 2.79
N PHE A 6 0.69 2.03 3.16
CA PHE A 6 -0.10 0.86 3.47
C PHE A 6 -1.23 0.67 2.45
N ILE A 7 -1.29 -0.51 1.83
CA ILE A 7 -2.26 -0.84 0.77
C ILE A 7 -3.30 -1.81 1.32
N ASN A 8 -4.57 -1.41 1.30
CA ASN A 8 -5.68 -2.26 1.68
C ASN A 8 -6.58 -2.57 0.48
N THR A 9 -6.54 -3.83 0.06
CA THR A 9 -7.34 -4.39 -1.04
C THR A 9 -8.11 -5.63 -0.56
N THR A 10 -8.52 -5.67 0.71
CA THR A 10 -9.30 -6.80 1.27
C THR A 10 -10.69 -6.93 0.64
N VAL A 11 -11.20 -5.85 0.03
CA VAL A 11 -12.52 -5.80 -0.61
C VAL A 11 -12.37 -5.81 -2.13
N ALA A 12 -13.23 -6.56 -2.82
CA ALA A 12 -13.19 -6.63 -4.29
C ALA A 12 -13.49 -5.26 -4.92
N LYS A 13 -12.74 -4.89 -5.97
CA LYS A 13 -12.85 -3.61 -6.69
C LYS A 13 -12.73 -2.36 -5.80
N LYS A 14 -12.01 -2.46 -4.67
CA LYS A 14 -11.77 -1.35 -3.76
C LYS A 14 -10.35 -1.40 -3.24
N ALA A 15 -9.61 -0.32 -3.44
CA ALA A 15 -8.28 -0.10 -2.91
C ALA A 15 -8.29 1.17 -2.06
N ILE A 16 -8.00 1.01 -0.78
CA ILE A 16 -7.69 2.12 0.12
C ILE A 16 -6.19 2.11 0.34
N VAL A 17 -5.55 3.27 0.20
CA VAL A 17 -4.12 3.42 0.50
C VAL A 17 -3.91 4.52 1.51
N SER A 18 -3.04 4.29 2.48
CA SER A 18 -2.77 5.21 3.57
C SER A 18 -1.29 5.54 3.65
N LEU A 19 -0.98 6.81 3.89
CA LEU A 19 0.35 7.29 4.21
C LEU A 19 0.49 7.39 5.74
N LEU A 20 1.53 6.77 6.28
CA LEU A 20 1.83 6.74 7.70
C LEU A 20 3.19 7.39 7.96
N GLY A 21 3.32 8.14 9.06
CA GLY A 21 4.58 8.69 9.52
C GLY A 21 5.38 7.73 10.43
N LYS A 22 6.48 8.25 11.00
CA LYS A 22 7.49 7.51 11.78
C LYS A 22 6.92 6.60 12.85
N ASP A 23 5.89 7.06 13.54
CA ASP A 23 5.29 6.37 14.69
C ASP A 23 4.01 5.61 14.32
N GLY A 24 3.80 5.34 13.03
CA GLY A 24 2.52 4.81 12.54
C GLY A 24 1.39 5.85 12.56
N LYS A 25 1.72 7.13 12.82
CA LYS A 25 0.76 8.22 12.80
C LYS A 25 0.16 8.35 11.40
N PHE A 26 -1.17 8.29 11.34
CA PHE A 26 -1.90 8.51 10.10
C PHE A 26 -1.63 9.93 9.56
N VAL A 27 -1.22 10.01 8.30
CA VAL A 27 -1.00 11.28 7.59
C VAL A 27 -2.20 11.57 6.70
N ASP A 28 -2.51 10.68 5.76
CA ASP A 28 -3.63 10.82 4.83
C ASP A 28 -3.98 9.47 4.19
N GLN A 29 -5.11 9.39 3.48
CA GLN A 29 -5.51 8.24 2.68
C GLN A 29 -6.27 8.65 1.42
N GLU A 30 -6.27 7.75 0.44
CA GLU A 30 -7.08 7.86 -0.77
C GLU A 30 -7.73 6.52 -1.11
N GLU A 31 -8.82 6.59 -1.87
CA GLU A 31 -9.57 5.44 -2.35
C GLU A 31 -9.75 5.48 -3.87
N ALA A 32 -9.65 4.30 -4.50
CA ALA A 32 -10.03 4.08 -5.88
C ALA A 32 -10.34 2.59 -6.10
N ASP A 33 -10.87 2.25 -7.28
CA ASP A 33 -11.11 0.84 -7.66
C ASP A 33 -9.79 0.08 -7.85
N GLU A 34 -8.73 0.78 -8.26
CA GLU A 34 -7.40 0.23 -8.55
C GLU A 34 -6.34 0.82 -7.61
N PRO A 35 -5.43 -0.01 -7.06
CA PRO A 35 -4.45 0.43 -6.08
C PRO A 35 -3.46 1.45 -6.64
N LEU A 36 -3.02 1.32 -7.89
CA LEU A 36 -2.07 2.26 -8.49
C LEU A 36 -2.67 3.66 -8.64
N VAL A 37 -3.95 3.75 -8.99
CA VAL A 37 -4.68 5.02 -9.07
C VAL A 37 -4.81 5.65 -7.69
N ALA A 38 -5.16 4.86 -6.67
CA ALA A 38 -5.24 5.34 -5.29
C ALA A 38 -3.88 5.86 -4.79
N ILE A 39 -2.79 5.15 -5.10
CA ILE A 39 -1.42 5.56 -4.75
C ILE A 39 -1.04 6.87 -5.43
N GLU A 40 -1.30 7.01 -6.73
CA GLU A 40 -0.99 8.22 -7.47
C GLU A 40 -1.73 9.44 -6.89
N LYS A 41 -3.03 9.28 -6.60
CA LYS A 41 -3.83 10.33 -5.96
C LYS A 41 -3.26 10.73 -4.61
N LEU A 42 -2.93 9.75 -3.75
CA LEU A 42 -2.37 10.00 -2.43
C LEU A 42 -1.05 10.76 -2.51
N LEU A 43 -0.12 10.30 -3.35
CA LEU A 43 1.20 10.91 -3.51
C LEU A 43 1.11 12.34 -4.06
N LYS A 44 0.20 12.61 -5.01
CA LYS A 44 -0.06 13.97 -5.51
C LYS A 44 -0.63 14.86 -4.40
N LYS A 45 -1.63 14.37 -3.66
CA LYS A 45 -2.29 15.11 -2.57
C LYS A 45 -1.32 15.49 -1.46
N THR A 46 -0.43 14.57 -1.06
CA THR A 46 0.55 14.80 0.00
C THR A 46 1.87 15.38 -0.52
N ASN A 47 1.95 15.73 -1.80
CA ASN A 47 3.17 16.19 -2.48
C ASN A 47 4.40 15.31 -2.15
N THR A 48 4.19 13.99 -2.08
CA THR A 48 5.19 13.01 -1.66
C THR A 48 5.70 12.25 -2.88
N LYS A 49 7.02 12.11 -3.01
CA LYS A 49 7.60 11.25 -4.04
C LYS A 49 7.63 9.80 -3.55
N LEU A 50 7.40 8.86 -4.47
CA LEU A 50 7.46 7.42 -4.19
C LEU A 50 8.83 6.99 -3.60
N GLU A 51 9.90 7.63 -4.07
CA GLU A 51 11.28 7.41 -3.59
C GLU A 51 11.44 7.70 -2.09
N ASN A 52 10.66 8.63 -1.54
CA ASN A 52 10.74 9.06 -0.14
C ASN A 52 10.07 8.09 0.86
N LEU A 53 9.39 7.05 0.39
CA LEU A 53 8.71 6.06 1.24
C LEU A 53 9.69 4.99 1.72
N ASP A 54 9.91 4.78 3.02
CA ASP A 54 10.86 3.76 3.47
C ASP A 54 10.31 2.34 3.36
N GLU A 55 8.99 2.20 3.48
CA GLU A 55 8.32 0.91 3.51
C GLU A 55 6.99 0.97 2.74
N ILE A 56 6.75 -0.04 1.91
CA ILE A 56 5.45 -0.26 1.27
C ILE A 56 4.95 -1.64 1.72
N SER A 57 3.76 -1.68 2.30
CA SER A 57 3.17 -2.90 2.84
C SER A 57 1.70 -3.01 2.42
N SER A 58 1.14 -4.22 2.51
CA SER A 58 -0.26 -4.47 2.20
C SER A 58 -0.95 -5.25 3.31
N HIS A 59 -2.27 -5.09 3.41
CA HIS A 59 -3.08 -5.82 4.37
C HIS A 59 -2.97 -7.34 4.13
N PRO A 60 -2.63 -8.15 5.15
CA PRO A 60 -2.42 -9.59 4.99
C PRO A 60 -3.74 -10.39 4.91
N GLY A 61 -4.86 -9.78 5.28
CA GLY A 61 -6.18 -10.40 5.35
C GLY A 61 -6.68 -10.55 6.79
N PRO A 62 -7.84 -11.21 6.99
CA PRO A 62 -8.58 -11.97 5.99
C PRO A 62 -9.30 -11.07 4.96
N GLY A 63 -9.74 -11.62 3.81
CA GLY A 63 -10.45 -10.88 2.76
C GLY A 63 -10.36 -11.49 1.36
N SER A 64 -10.65 -10.69 0.34
CA SER A 64 -10.72 -11.08 -1.08
C SER A 64 -9.46 -11.81 -1.55
N PHE A 65 -9.62 -13.05 -2.02
CA PHE A 65 -8.53 -13.88 -2.57
C PHE A 65 -7.73 -13.19 -3.67
N THR A 66 -8.44 -12.51 -4.59
CA THR A 66 -7.82 -11.75 -5.68
C THR A 66 -7.26 -10.42 -5.17
N GLY A 67 -8.04 -9.68 -4.38
CA GLY A 67 -7.63 -8.38 -3.85
C GLY A 67 -6.37 -8.46 -3.01
N LEU A 68 -6.26 -9.43 -2.11
CA LEU A 68 -5.08 -9.64 -1.27
C LEU A 68 -3.82 -9.95 -2.07
N ARG A 69 -3.93 -10.75 -3.15
CA ARG A 69 -2.80 -11.00 -4.05
C ARG A 69 -2.38 -9.76 -4.81
N ILE A 70 -3.34 -8.98 -5.30
CA ILE A 70 -3.07 -7.71 -5.96
C ILE A 70 -2.31 -6.78 -5.02
N GLY A 71 -2.81 -6.58 -3.79
CA GLY A 71 -2.15 -5.72 -2.80
C GLY A 71 -0.73 -6.16 -2.48
N ALA A 72 -0.53 -7.46 -2.23
CA ALA A 72 0.79 -8.02 -1.96
C ALA A 72 1.75 -7.89 -3.16
N ALA A 73 1.28 -8.16 -4.39
CA ALA A 73 2.08 -8.04 -5.60
C ALA A 73 2.50 -6.59 -5.87
N VAL A 74 1.58 -5.62 -5.70
CA VAL A 74 1.87 -4.19 -5.87
C VAL A 74 2.91 -3.74 -4.84
N ALA A 75 2.71 -4.06 -3.56
CA ALA A 75 3.66 -3.72 -2.51
C ALA A 75 5.04 -4.32 -2.79
N GLN A 76 5.10 -5.60 -3.17
CA GLN A 76 6.36 -6.28 -3.46
C GLN A 76 7.08 -5.69 -4.68
N THR A 77 6.35 -5.41 -5.75
CA THR A 77 6.91 -4.86 -7.00
C THR A 77 7.45 -3.45 -6.78
N LEU A 78 6.73 -2.59 -6.06
CA LEU A 78 7.19 -1.23 -5.78
C LEU A 78 8.43 -1.23 -4.88
N ASN A 79 8.46 -2.08 -3.84
CA ASN A 79 9.67 -2.23 -3.03
C ASN A 79 10.86 -2.70 -3.86
N PHE A 80 10.67 -3.72 -4.70
CA PHE A 80 11.72 -4.24 -5.59
C PHE A 80 12.24 -3.15 -6.54
N ALA A 81 11.35 -2.40 -7.19
CA ALA A 81 11.70 -1.32 -8.11
C ALA A 81 12.48 -0.18 -7.41
N LEU A 82 12.23 0.05 -6.12
CA LEU A 82 12.90 1.08 -5.32
C LEU A 82 14.15 0.55 -4.59
N GLY A 83 14.55 -0.71 -4.80
CA GLY A 83 15.66 -1.35 -4.08
C GLY A 83 15.41 -1.55 -2.58
N LYS A 84 14.13 -1.53 -2.16
CA LYS A 84 13.71 -1.65 -0.75
C LYS A 84 13.41 -3.11 -0.41
N LYS A 85 13.76 -3.51 0.81
CA LYS A 85 13.46 -4.86 1.31
C LYS A 85 12.02 -4.89 1.84
N THR A 86 11.25 -5.88 1.43
CA THR A 86 9.93 -6.14 1.99
C THR A 86 9.75 -7.62 2.27
N LYS A 87 9.04 -7.94 3.36
CA LYS A 87 8.63 -9.31 3.67
C LYS A 87 7.23 -9.50 3.10
N PRO A 88 7.00 -10.47 2.20
CA PRO A 88 5.66 -10.73 1.70
C PRO A 88 4.74 -11.09 2.87
N PRO A 89 3.52 -10.53 2.93
CA PRO A 89 2.59 -10.84 4.00
C PRO A 89 2.16 -12.31 3.92
N LYS A 90 1.96 -12.94 5.09
CA LYS A 90 1.33 -14.27 5.14
C LYS A 90 -0.17 -14.10 4.91
N ILE A 91 -0.59 -14.23 3.65
CA ILE A 91 -1.95 -13.96 3.21
C ILE A 91 -2.94 -14.93 3.88
N ARG A 92 -4.03 -14.37 4.42
CA ARG A 92 -5.17 -15.11 4.99
C ARG A 92 -6.40 -14.75 4.17
N TYR A 93 -7.19 -15.74 3.77
CA TYR A 93 -8.41 -15.53 3.01
C TYR A 93 -9.62 -15.60 3.95
N GLU A 94 -10.75 -14.98 3.54
CA GLU A 94 -12.08 -15.31 4.07
C GLU A 94 -12.74 -16.41 3.23
#